data_AF-A0A6V7XRL0-F1
#
_entry.id   AF-A0A6V7XRL0-F1
#
_cell.length_a   1.000
_cell.length_b   1.000
_cell.length_c   1.000
_cell.angle_alpha   90.00
_cell.angle_beta   90.00
_cell.angle_gamma   90.00
#
_symmetry.space_group_name_H-M   'P 1'
#
loop_
_entity.id
_entity.type
_entity.pdbx_description
1 polymer ?
#
loop_
_entity_poly.entity_id
_entity_poly.type
_entity_poly.pdbx_seq_one_letter_code
_entity_poly.pdbx_strand_id
1 'polypeptide(L)'
;MENKSIEVNTIDKLTQDTILITYDRKNEFIEEHQTSNIVISLWTTSMARVHLLKAMQKIVGAPGCSLLYGDTDSVLFSYPKRQGCPLSAGPHLGDLAPEYDDCDIKEYVGAACKAYGLSMKEKKTGKEVTSLKVRGITLNSEVCKKLHYESFKESVMEFGKTL
;
A
#
# COMPACT_ATOMS: atom_id res chain seq x y z
N MET A 1 4.38 -6.85 -44.82
CA MET A 1 3.99 -7.17 -43.44
C MET A 1 4.55 -6.06 -42.54
N GLU A 2 3.74 -5.06 -42.21
CA GLU A 2 4.13 -4.01 -41.25
C GLU A 2 4.14 -4.60 -39.84
N ASN A 3 5.28 -4.59 -39.18
CA ASN A 3 5.37 -4.96 -37.78
C ASN A 3 4.94 -3.76 -36.91
N LYS A 4 3.69 -3.78 -36.43
CA LYS A 4 3.09 -2.71 -35.61
C LYS A 4 3.75 -2.51 -34.23
N SER A 5 4.64 -3.41 -33.80
CA SER A 5 5.35 -3.31 -32.51
C SER A 5 6.56 -2.38 -32.54
N ILE A 6 6.95 -1.90 -33.73
CA ILE A 6 8.15 -1.09 -33.93
C ILE A 6 7.73 0.25 -34.55
N GLU A 7 8.13 1.33 -33.91
CA GLU A 7 8.03 2.69 -34.46
C GLU A 7 9.42 3.10 -34.96
N VAL A 8 9.56 3.27 -36.27
CA VAL A 8 10.84 3.72 -36.85
C VAL A 8 10.92 5.23 -36.71
N ASN A 9 11.91 5.69 -35.96
CA ASN A 9 12.13 7.11 -35.72
C ASN A 9 12.92 7.76 -36.85
N THR A 10 13.99 7.08 -37.30
CA THR A 10 14.91 7.66 -38.29
C THR A 10 15.58 6.56 -39.11
N ILE A 11 15.80 6.85 -40.39
CA ILE A 11 16.51 5.99 -41.34
C ILE A 11 17.59 6.85 -42.01
N ASP A 12 18.84 6.71 -41.56
CA ASP A 12 19.98 7.47 -42.07
C ASP A 12 20.88 6.59 -42.93
N LYS A 13 21.20 7.04 -44.14
CA LYS A 13 22.12 6.30 -45.02
C LYS A 13 23.55 6.73 -44.73
N LEU A 14 24.30 5.89 -44.02
CA LEU A 14 25.67 6.19 -43.59
C LEU A 14 26.70 5.99 -44.71
N THR A 15 26.49 5.00 -45.59
CA THR A 15 27.34 4.72 -46.77
C THR A 15 26.49 4.20 -47.93
N GLN A 16 27.11 3.90 -49.08
CA GLN A 16 26.38 3.31 -50.21
C GLN A 16 25.70 1.97 -49.86
N ASP A 17 26.29 1.21 -48.93
CA ASP A 17 25.86 -0.15 -48.55
C ASP A 17 25.40 -0.27 -47.09
N THR A 18 25.29 0.84 -46.34
CA THR A 18 24.90 0.79 -44.92
C THR A 18 23.88 1.86 -44.57
N ILE A 19 22.84 1.44 -43.85
CA ILE A 19 21.76 2.29 -43.35
C ILE A 19 21.67 2.07 -41.84
N LEU A 20 21.61 3.18 -41.10
CA LEU A 20 21.29 3.22 -39.68
C LEU A 20 19.78 3.41 -39.53
N ILE A 21 19.14 2.52 -38.77
CA ILE A 21 17.72 2.63 -38.45
C ILE A 21 17.62 2.77 -36.94
N THR A 22 17.02 3.86 -36.49
CA THR A 22 16.66 4.08 -35.09
C THR A 22 15.18 3.82 -34.92
N TYR A 23 14.81 3.00 -33.95
CA TYR A 23 13.42 2.65 -33.68
C TYR A 23 13.14 2.53 -32.19
N ASP A 24 11.90 2.80 -31.80
CA ASP A 24 11.38 2.50 -30.47
C ASP A 24 10.41 1.33 -30.55
N ARG A 25 10.39 0.47 -29.52
CA ARG A 25 9.33 -0.53 -29.38
C ARG A 25 8.13 0.14 -28.74
N LYS A 26 6.96 0.02 -29.38
CA LYS A 26 5.70 0.46 -28.77
C LYS A 26 5.41 -0.45 -27.58
N ASN A 27 5.58 0.10 -26.37
CA ASN A 27 5.20 -0.57 -25.10
C ASN A 27 3.68 -0.65 -24.89
N GLU A 28 2.87 -0.22 -25.87
CA GLU A 28 1.41 -0.10 -25.73
C GLU A 28 0.67 -1.44 -25.88
N PHE A 29 1.36 -2.55 -26.17
CA PHE A 29 0.76 -3.87 -26.18
C PHE A 29 1.50 -4.80 -25.22
N ILE A 30 0.98 -4.89 -23.99
CA ILE A 30 1.33 -6.00 -23.10
C ILE A 30 0.65 -7.22 -23.71
N GLU A 31 1.41 -8.09 -24.34
CA GLU A 31 0.92 -9.39 -24.79
C GLU A 31 0.39 -10.14 -23.55
N GLU A 32 -0.92 -10.35 -23.49
CA GLU A 32 -1.51 -11.07 -22.37
C GLU A 32 -0.91 -12.46 -22.32
N HIS A 33 -0.47 -12.87 -21.12
CA HIS A 33 0.05 -14.22 -20.94
C HIS A 33 -1.01 -15.23 -21.38
N GLN A 34 -0.61 -16.36 -21.99
CA GLN A 34 -1.55 -17.35 -22.53
C GLN A 34 -2.51 -17.95 -21.48
N THR A 35 -2.19 -17.79 -20.19
CA THR A 35 -3.02 -18.20 -19.05
C THR A 35 -3.71 -17.03 -18.34
N SER A 36 -3.62 -15.81 -18.87
CA SER A 36 -4.31 -14.63 -18.35
C SER A 36 -5.82 -14.81 -18.51
N ASN A 37 -6.55 -14.60 -17.42
CA ASN A 37 -8.01 -14.58 -17.43
C ASN A 37 -8.51 -13.40 -16.59
N ILE A 38 -8.87 -12.33 -17.29
CA ILE A 38 -9.36 -11.09 -16.68
C ILE A 38 -10.60 -11.32 -15.81
N VAL A 39 -11.47 -12.28 -16.16
CA VAL A 39 -12.68 -12.57 -15.39
C VAL A 39 -12.33 -13.12 -14.01
N ILE A 40 -11.32 -14.00 -13.92
CA ILE A 40 -10.82 -14.52 -12.64
C ILE A 40 -10.24 -13.38 -11.79
N SER A 41 -9.44 -12.48 -12.39
CA SER A 41 -8.87 -11.33 -11.70
C SER A 41 -9.95 -10.36 -11.19
N LEU A 42 -10.97 -10.08 -12.00
CA LEU A 42 -12.11 -9.24 -11.62
C LEU A 42 -12.87 -9.85 -10.45
N TRP A 43 -13.20 -11.14 -10.54
CA TRP A 43 -13.92 -11.84 -9.48
C TRP A 43 -13.12 -11.86 -8.18
N THR A 44 -11.84 -12.22 -8.24
CA THR A 44 -10.96 -12.33 -7.08
C THR A 44 -10.79 -10.98 -6.38
N THR A 45 -10.49 -9.91 -7.13
CA THR A 45 -10.32 -8.58 -6.53
C THR A 45 -11.64 -7.98 -6.04
N SER A 46 -12.77 -8.27 -6.70
CA SER A 46 -14.09 -7.83 -6.23
C SER A 46 -14.47 -8.52 -4.92
N MET A 47 -14.26 -9.84 -4.84
CA MET A 47 -14.53 -10.61 -3.63
C MET A 47 -13.64 -10.12 -2.48
N ALA A 48 -12.34 -9.92 -2.70
CA ALA A 48 -11.42 -9.37 -1.70
C ALA A 48 -11.91 -8.01 -1.15
N ARG A 49 -12.36 -7.09 -2.02
CA ARG A 49 -12.94 -5.81 -1.60
C ARG A 49 -14.21 -5.98 -0.76
N VAL A 50 -15.10 -6.91 -1.14
CA VAL A 50 -16.30 -7.21 -0.36
C VAL A 50 -15.94 -7.78 1.01
N HIS A 51 -14.93 -8.65 1.11
CA HIS A 51 -14.42 -9.17 2.38
C HIS A 51 -13.90 -8.04 3.28
N LEU A 52 -13.06 -7.15 2.74
CA LEU A 52 -12.54 -6.00 3.48
C LEU A 52 -13.66 -5.06 3.94
N LEU A 53 -14.61 -4.75 3.05
CA LEU A 53 -15.75 -3.89 3.36
C LEU A 53 -16.59 -4.45 4.50
N LYS A 54 -16.86 -5.77 4.52
CA LYS A 54 -17.58 -6.44 5.60
C LYS A 54 -16.85 -6.27 6.95
N ALA A 55 -15.52 -6.36 6.97
CA ALA A 55 -14.74 -6.11 8.19
C ALA A 55 -14.85 -4.65 8.65
N MET A 56 -14.73 -3.70 7.72
CA MET A 56 -14.90 -2.26 8.00
C MET A 56 -16.30 -1.94 8.55
N GLN A 57 -17.35 -2.52 7.97
CA GLN A 57 -18.73 -2.34 8.44
C GLN A 57 -18.94 -2.87 9.86
N LYS A 58 -18.34 -4.02 10.21
CA LYS A 58 -18.37 -4.54 11.58
C LYS A 58 -17.69 -3.60 12.57
N ILE A 59 -16.55 -3.01 12.19
CA ILE A 59 -15.84 -2.03 13.02
C ILE A 59 -16.70 -0.79 13.23
N VAL A 60 -17.23 -0.20 12.15
CA VAL A 60 -18.02 1.05 12.22
C VAL A 60 -19.34 0.84 12.96
N GLY A 61 -19.95 -0.34 12.84
CA GLY A 61 -21.18 -0.69 13.56
C GLY A 61 -20.97 -0.99 15.05
N ALA A 62 -19.73 -1.22 15.50
CA ALA A 62 -19.42 -1.50 16.90
C ALA A 62 -19.35 -0.20 17.72
N PRO A 63 -19.95 -0.14 18.92
CA PRO A 63 -19.96 1.08 19.72
C PRO A 63 -18.55 1.54 20.10
N GLY A 64 -18.28 2.84 19.95
CA GLY A 64 -17.00 3.43 20.37
C GLY A 64 -15.78 2.93 19.58
N CYS A 65 -15.99 2.23 18.46
CA CYS A 65 -14.93 1.86 17.53
C CYS A 65 -14.73 2.95 16.48
N SER A 66 -13.50 3.12 16.01
CA SER A 66 -13.20 4.07 14.93
C SER A 66 -12.25 3.44 13.94
N LEU A 67 -12.66 3.40 12.68
CA LEU A 67 -11.84 2.94 11.59
C LEU A 67 -10.83 4.03 11.21
N LEU A 68 -9.55 3.71 11.26
CA LEU A 68 -8.44 4.65 11.04
C LEU A 68 -7.86 4.51 9.63
N TYR A 69 -7.73 3.28 9.14
CA TYR A 69 -7.12 2.99 7.84
C TYR A 69 -7.62 1.65 7.27
N GLY A 70 -7.57 1.52 5.95
CA GLY A 70 -7.75 0.24 5.26
C GLY A 70 -6.99 0.19 3.93
N ASP A 71 -6.36 -0.93 3.63
CA ASP A 71 -5.62 -1.15 2.39
C ASP A 71 -5.63 -2.63 2.00
N THR A 72 -6.22 -2.93 0.85
CA THR A 72 -6.26 -4.23 0.15
C THR A 72 -6.82 -5.39 0.98
N ASP A 73 -6.12 -5.80 2.02
CA ASP A 73 -6.36 -6.93 2.91
C ASP A 73 -6.15 -6.58 4.40
N SER A 74 -5.84 -5.33 4.73
CA SER A 74 -5.57 -4.85 6.08
C SER A 74 -6.51 -3.73 6.52
N VAL A 75 -6.82 -3.68 7.82
CA VAL A 75 -7.54 -2.59 8.48
C VAL A 75 -6.84 -2.19 9.76
N LEU A 76 -6.81 -0.88 10.03
CA LEU A 76 -6.37 -0.34 11.31
C LEU A 76 -7.55 0.39 11.94
N PHE A 77 -7.81 0.12 13.21
CA PHE A 77 -8.94 0.70 13.92
C PHE A 77 -8.66 0.77 15.42
N SER A 78 -9.34 1.69 16.10
CA SER A 78 -9.37 1.78 17.55
C SER A 78 -10.66 1.18 18.09
N TYR A 79 -10.60 0.53 19.25
CA TYR A 79 -11.77 -0.01 19.94
C TYR A 79 -11.62 0.12 21.46
N PRO A 80 -12.72 0.21 22.22
CA PRO A 80 -12.66 0.29 23.68
C PRO A 80 -12.17 -1.03 24.28
N LYS A 81 -11.12 -0.99 25.10
CA LYS A 81 -10.54 -2.19 25.76
C LYS A 81 -11.58 -3.04 26.52
N ARG A 82 -12.63 -2.41 27.06
CA ARG A 82 -13.69 -3.09 27.84
C ARG A 82 -14.63 -3.94 26.97
N GLN A 83 -14.84 -3.57 25.71
CA GLN A 83 -15.74 -4.30 24.79
C GLN A 83 -15.01 -5.42 24.03
N GLY A 84 -13.69 -5.37 23.95
CA GLY A 84 -12.90 -6.32 23.17
C GLY A 84 -12.90 -5.98 21.68
N CYS A 85 -12.12 -6.76 20.91
CA CYS A 85 -12.02 -6.56 19.47
C CYS A 85 -13.34 -6.96 18.78
N PRO A 86 -13.94 -6.11 17.92
CA PRO A 86 -15.16 -6.43 17.18
C PRO A 86 -14.94 -7.44 16.04
N LEU A 87 -13.68 -7.78 15.73
CA LEU A 87 -13.31 -8.72 14.67
C LEU A 87 -12.77 -10.02 15.26
N SER A 88 -13.13 -11.14 14.62
CA SER A 88 -12.56 -12.45 14.89
C SER A 88 -11.22 -12.61 14.18
N ALA A 89 -10.17 -12.91 14.93
CA ALA A 89 -8.86 -13.26 14.38
C ALA A 89 -8.67 -14.78 14.35
N GLY A 90 -7.90 -15.28 13.38
CA GLY A 90 -7.63 -16.71 13.23
C GLY A 90 -6.39 -17.01 12.37
N PRO A 91 -5.84 -18.24 12.45
CA PRO A 91 -4.64 -18.63 11.72
C PRO A 91 -4.93 -19.25 10.33
N HIS A 92 -6.19 -19.41 9.94
CA HIS A 92 -6.55 -20.13 8.71
C HIS A 92 -6.63 -19.20 7.51
N LEU A 93 -6.64 -19.79 6.30
CA LEU A 93 -6.76 -19.04 5.06
C LEU A 93 -8.06 -18.23 5.03
N GLY A 94 -7.92 -16.92 4.87
CA GLY A 94 -9.05 -15.98 4.82
C GLY A 94 -9.42 -15.37 6.17
N ASP A 95 -8.82 -15.83 7.27
CA ASP A 95 -8.96 -15.19 8.58
C ASP A 95 -8.13 -13.89 8.63
N LEU A 96 -8.61 -12.91 9.40
CA LEU A 96 -7.80 -11.75 9.74
C LEU A 96 -6.78 -12.13 10.82
N ALA A 97 -5.53 -11.75 10.63
CA ALA A 97 -4.46 -11.99 11.59
C ALA A 97 -4.00 -10.67 12.22
N PRO A 98 -3.66 -10.65 13.53
CA PRO A 98 -3.07 -9.48 14.15
C PRO A 98 -1.63 -9.25 13.63
N GLU A 99 -1.39 -8.15 12.90
CA GLU A 99 -0.06 -7.82 12.35
C GLU A 99 0.96 -7.48 13.44
N TYR A 100 0.50 -6.88 14.55
CA TYR A 100 1.34 -6.40 15.66
C TYR A 100 0.93 -7.04 17.00
N ASP A 101 0.84 -8.38 17.07
CA ASP A 101 0.36 -9.08 18.27
C ASP A 101 1.30 -8.94 19.49
N ASP A 102 2.57 -8.70 19.24
CA ASP A 102 3.63 -8.49 20.24
C ASP A 102 3.75 -7.03 20.72
N CYS A 103 3.02 -6.10 20.10
CA CYS A 103 3.10 -4.67 20.38
C CYS A 103 1.72 -4.08 20.75
N ASP A 104 1.74 -3.07 21.62
CA ASP A 104 0.58 -2.21 21.88
C ASP A 104 0.73 -0.92 21.06
N ILE A 105 -0.13 -0.71 20.08
CA ILE A 105 -0.18 0.55 19.32
C ILE A 105 -0.66 1.66 20.26
N LYS A 106 0.14 2.72 20.40
CA LYS A 106 -0.15 3.90 21.23
C LYS A 106 -0.69 5.05 20.42
N GLU A 107 -0.12 5.28 19.24
CA GLU A 107 -0.46 6.42 18.40
C GLU A 107 -0.43 6.02 16.93
N TYR A 108 -1.41 6.54 16.19
CA TYR A 108 -1.51 6.44 14.75
C TYR A 108 -1.52 7.85 14.17
N VAL A 109 -0.70 8.08 13.15
CA VAL A 109 -0.66 9.33 12.40
C VAL A 109 -0.84 9.01 10.92
N GLY A 110 -1.93 9.46 10.32
CA GLY A 110 -2.20 9.30 8.90
C GLY A 110 -2.03 10.62 8.15
N ALA A 111 -1.25 10.62 7.07
CA ALA A 111 -1.12 11.77 6.16
C ALA A 111 -1.98 11.60 4.90
N ALA A 112 -1.95 10.41 4.31
CA ALA A 112 -2.65 10.08 3.07
C ALA A 112 -2.79 8.56 2.90
N CYS A 113 -3.44 8.15 1.81
CA CYS A 113 -3.46 6.75 1.39
C CYS A 113 -2.03 6.19 1.27
N LYS A 114 -1.74 5.08 1.95
CA LYS A 114 -0.40 4.43 1.97
C LYS A 114 0.72 5.33 2.52
N ALA A 115 0.39 6.32 3.36
CA ALA A 115 1.32 7.19 4.06
C ALA A 115 0.89 7.37 5.52
N TYR A 116 1.46 6.58 6.43
CA TYR A 116 1.14 6.61 7.86
C TYR A 116 2.31 6.22 8.76
N GLY A 117 2.26 6.68 10.01
CA GLY A 117 3.17 6.34 11.09
C GLY A 117 2.45 5.69 12.27
N LEU A 118 3.14 4.78 12.96
CA LEU A 118 2.71 4.12 14.19
C LEU A 118 3.77 4.31 15.27
N SER A 119 3.35 4.69 16.47
CA SER A 119 4.14 4.53 17.69
C SER A 119 3.56 3.40 18.53
N MET A 120 4.42 2.47 18.93
CA MET A 120 4.05 1.20 19.53
C MET A 120 4.94 0.91 20.73
N LYS A 121 4.43 0.13 21.68
CA LYS A 121 5.19 -0.36 22.83
C LYS A 121 5.25 -1.88 22.81
N GLU A 122 6.44 -2.45 22.77
CA GLU A 122 6.61 -3.90 22.79
C GLU A 122 6.14 -4.47 24.14
N LYS A 123 5.32 -5.52 24.13
CA LYS A 123 4.73 -6.11 25.34
C LYS A 123 5.77 -6.81 26.22
N LYS A 124 6.83 -7.37 25.61
CA LYS A 124 7.87 -8.14 26.32
C LYS A 124 8.90 -7.27 27.02
N THR A 125 9.42 -6.27 26.33
CA THR A 125 10.52 -5.42 26.83
C THR A 125 10.04 -4.08 27.35
N GLY A 126 8.85 -3.65 26.96
CA GLY A 126 8.36 -2.30 27.21
C GLY A 126 9.04 -1.22 26.37
N LYS A 127 9.88 -1.58 25.40
CA LYS A 127 10.58 -0.64 24.53
C LYS A 127 9.59 0.03 23.56
N GLU A 128 9.81 1.32 23.31
CA GLU A 128 9.08 2.04 22.27
C GLU A 128 9.66 1.72 20.89
N VAL A 129 8.77 1.41 19.96
CA VAL A 129 9.08 1.04 18.58
C VAL A 129 8.20 1.90 17.68
N THR A 130 8.82 2.54 16.69
CA THR A 130 8.10 3.32 15.69
C THR A 130 8.16 2.62 14.34
N SER A 131 7.09 2.76 13.55
CA SER A 131 7.00 2.22 12.20
C SER A 131 6.44 3.31 11.29
N LEU A 132 7.10 3.52 10.14
CA LEU A 132 6.71 4.52 9.16
C LEU A 132 6.52 3.82 7.80
N LYS A 133 5.31 3.90 7.25
CA LYS A 133 4.99 3.37 5.92
C LYS A 133 4.61 4.54 5.01
N VAL A 134 5.50 4.92 4.08
CA VAL A 134 5.26 5.97 3.09
C VAL A 134 5.55 5.44 1.69
N ARG A 135 4.50 5.26 0.88
CA ARG A 135 4.65 4.81 -0.51
C ARG A 135 5.18 5.94 -1.40
N GLY A 136 6.09 5.61 -2.31
CA GLY A 136 6.66 6.55 -3.28
C GLY A 136 7.98 7.19 -2.82
N ILE A 137 8.40 6.95 -1.58
CA ILE A 137 9.70 7.38 -1.07
C ILE A 137 10.53 6.14 -0.75
N THR A 138 11.71 6.03 -1.36
CA THR A 138 12.67 5.00 -0.99
C THR A 138 13.33 5.38 0.33
N LEU A 139 13.05 4.61 1.38
CA LEU A 139 13.64 4.79 2.70
C LEU A 139 15.10 4.30 2.70
N ASN A 140 16.01 5.17 2.27
CA ASN A 140 17.45 4.97 2.43
C ASN A 140 17.92 5.57 3.77
N SER A 141 19.15 5.27 4.20
CA SER A 141 19.67 5.74 5.49
C SER A 141 19.66 7.27 5.63
N GLU A 142 19.89 8.01 4.56
CA GLU A 142 19.87 9.48 4.57
C GLU A 142 18.45 10.06 4.66
N VAL A 143 17.52 9.43 3.96
CA VAL A 143 16.09 9.75 4.01
C VAL A 143 15.56 9.44 5.40
N CYS A 144 15.88 8.30 6.01
CA CYS A 144 15.45 7.97 7.38
C CYS A 144 15.94 8.98 8.43
N LYS A 145 17.07 9.67 8.19
CA LYS A 145 17.51 10.76 9.09
C LYS A 145 16.57 11.98 9.00
N LYS A 146 16.03 12.26 7.82
CA LYS A 146 15.15 13.42 7.56
C LYS A 146 13.66 13.09 7.73
N LEU A 147 13.28 11.86 7.44
CA LEU A 147 11.92 11.35 7.41
C LEU A 147 11.85 10.11 8.30
N HIS A 148 11.57 10.39 9.57
CA HIS A 148 11.28 9.42 10.62
C HIS A 148 9.97 9.79 11.31
N TYR A 149 9.49 8.93 12.22
CA TYR A 149 8.18 9.08 12.85
C TYR A 149 7.89 10.50 13.38
N GLU A 150 8.80 11.09 14.15
CA GLU A 150 8.61 12.42 14.72
C GLU A 150 8.51 13.51 13.65
N SER A 151 9.49 13.59 12.74
CA SER A 151 9.43 14.56 11.62
C SER A 151 8.17 14.41 10.76
N PHE A 152 7.70 13.17 10.55
CA PHE A 152 6.48 12.89 9.80
C PHE A 152 5.25 13.39 10.57
N LYS A 153 5.18 13.10 11.87
CA LYS A 153 4.11 13.57 12.74
C LYS A 153 4.05 15.09 12.78
N GLU A 154 5.19 15.76 12.97
CA GLU A 154 5.27 17.22 12.95
C GLU A 154 4.72 17.80 11.66
N SER A 155 5.15 17.26 10.51
CA SER A 155 4.69 17.69 9.18
C SER A 155 3.18 17.54 9.01
N VAL A 156 2.60 16.42 9.46
CA VAL A 156 1.15 16.17 9.39
C VAL A 156 0.38 17.14 10.29
N MET A 157 0.87 17.36 11.51
CA MET A 157 0.23 18.25 12.47
C MET A 157 0.32 19.72 12.06
N GLU A 158 1.42 20.13 11.43
CA GLU A 158 1.58 21.48 10.89
C GLU A 158 0.61 21.73 9.72
N PHE A 159 0.51 20.77 8.80
CA PHE A 159 -0.48 20.83 7.72
C PHE A 159 -1.91 20.95 8.26
N GLY A 160 -2.25 20.16 9.29
CA GLY A 160 -3.57 20.19 9.92
C GLY A 160 -3.92 21.53 10.59
N LYS A 161 -2.94 22.33 11.01
CA LYS A 161 -3.17 23.68 11.56
C LYS A 161 -3.46 24.73 10.49
N THR A 162 -3.12 24.44 9.24
CA THR A 162 -3.25 25.37 8.10
C THR A 162 -4.61 25.23 7.42
N LEU A 163 -5.38 24.19 7.77
CA LEU A 163 -6.77 23.96 7.35
C LEU A 163 -7.76 24.68 8.25
#